data_AF-A0A0V0YVH6-F1
#
_entry.id   AF-A0A0V0YVH6-F1
#
_cell.length_a   1.000
_cell.length_b   1.000
_cell.length_c   1.000
_cell.angle_alpha   90.00
_cell.angle_beta   90.00
_cell.angle_gamma   90.00
#
_symmetry.space_group_name_H-M   'P 1'
#
loop_
_entity.id
_entity.type
_entity.pdbx_description
1 polymer ?
#
loop_
_entity_poly.entity_id
_entity_poly.type
_entity_poly.pdbx_seq_one_letter_code
_entity_poly.pdbx_strand_id
1 'polypeptide(L)'
;MNKTLSLNKLAIDPTAPDAEKEWKFWLLQFQDFVQLTVDPGIDLLKILRLYLTASTFEYVQDCKTYDDAITKLNEVYVKPKNVIFARYEFISRKQGDGESLEEFLHALQRLSKNIE
;
A
#
# COMPACT_ATOMS: atom_id res chain seq x y z
N MET A 1 28.11 13.44 12.40
CA MET A 1 27.40 12.14 12.37
C MET A 1 27.20 11.74 10.92
N ASN A 2 27.98 10.82 10.38
CA ASN A 2 27.71 10.21 9.08
C ASN A 2 26.73 9.07 9.31
N LYS A 3 25.45 9.39 9.45
CA LYS A 3 24.40 8.36 9.51
C LYS A 3 24.09 7.99 8.07
N THR A 4 24.64 6.88 7.61
CA THR A 4 24.32 6.34 6.27
C THR A 4 22.81 6.10 6.20
N LEU A 5 22.16 6.66 5.17
CA LEU A 5 20.74 6.42 4.93
C LEU A 5 20.55 4.91 4.72
N SER A 6 19.54 4.31 5.35
CA SER A 6 19.23 2.89 5.21
C SER A 6 17.74 2.68 5.11
N LEU A 7 17.35 1.69 4.30
CA LEU A 7 15.97 1.27 4.11
C LEU A 7 15.78 -0.13 4.68
N ASN A 8 14.68 -0.33 5.41
CA ASN A 8 14.31 -1.64 5.93
C ASN A 8 13.78 -2.54 4.81
N LYS A 9 13.98 -3.85 4.94
CA LYS A 9 13.36 -4.81 4.03
C LYS A 9 11.84 -4.76 4.12
N LEU A 10 11.17 -5.08 3.01
CA LEU A 10 9.72 -5.21 2.93
C LEU A 10 9.25 -6.45 3.70
N ALA A 11 8.77 -6.23 4.91
CA ALA A 11 8.33 -7.27 5.84
C ALA A 11 6.88 -7.00 6.30
N ILE A 12 5.94 -7.08 5.34
CA ILE A 12 4.51 -6.84 5.56
C ILE A 12 3.77 -8.16 5.38
N ASP A 13 2.90 -8.50 6.33
CA ASP A 13 1.92 -9.58 6.18
C ASP A 13 0.79 -9.11 5.23
N PRO A 14 0.62 -9.73 4.04
CA PRO A 14 -0.43 -9.34 3.09
C PRO A 14 -1.86 -9.46 3.65
N THR A 15 -2.05 -10.28 4.68
CA THR A 15 -3.36 -10.51 5.29
C THR A 15 -3.73 -9.44 6.30
N ALA A 16 -2.75 -8.68 6.81
CA ALA A 16 -2.96 -7.67 7.84
C ALA A 16 -3.97 -6.58 7.40
N PRO A 17 -4.73 -5.99 8.34
CA PRO A 17 -5.71 -4.94 8.02
C PRO A 17 -5.08 -3.66 7.43
N ASP A 18 -3.81 -3.39 7.76
CA ASP A 18 -3.04 -2.22 7.36
C ASP A 18 -2.01 -2.51 6.27
N ALA A 19 -1.99 -3.71 5.69
CA ALA A 19 -1.04 -4.14 4.67
C ALA A 19 -0.93 -3.14 3.50
N GLU A 20 -2.07 -2.65 2.99
CA GLU A 20 -2.09 -1.65 1.91
C GLU A 20 -1.40 -0.33 2.32
N LYS A 21 -1.64 0.13 3.55
CA LYS A 21 -1.07 1.37 4.07
C LYS A 21 0.43 1.24 4.25
N GLU A 22 0.88 0.15 4.86
CA GLU A 22 2.31 -0.12 5.06
C GLU A 22 3.03 -0.30 3.72
N TRP A 23 2.41 -0.98 2.75
CA TRP A 23 2.97 -1.17 1.41
C TRP A 23 3.19 0.17 0.71
N LYS A 24 2.16 1.03 0.68
CA LYS A 24 2.26 2.37 0.07
C LYS A 24 3.32 3.22 0.75
N PHE A 25 3.40 3.17 2.08
CA PHE A 25 4.41 3.90 2.84
C PHE A 25 5.82 3.39 2.53
N TRP A 26 6.03 2.08 2.54
CA TRP A 26 7.32 1.48 2.23
C TRP A 26 7.76 1.76 0.78
N LEU A 27 6.84 1.68 -0.18
CA LEU A 27 7.12 1.96 -1.59
C LEU A 27 7.60 3.40 -1.80
N LEU A 28 6.96 4.37 -1.13
CA LEU A 28 7.40 5.76 -1.15
C LEU A 28 8.84 5.89 -0.60
N GLN A 29 9.10 5.29 0.56
CA GLN A 29 10.45 5.31 1.15
C GLN A 29 11.49 4.63 0.26
N PHE A 30 11.13 3.54 -0.42
CA PHE A 30 11.99 2.86 -1.38
C PHE A 30 12.34 3.78 -2.55
N GLN A 31 11.36 4.47 -3.12
CA GLN A 31 11.57 5.41 -4.22
C GLN A 31 12.48 6.58 -3.81
N ASP A 32 12.20 7.20 -2.65
CA ASP A 32 13.04 8.27 -2.10
C ASP A 32 14.47 7.77 -1.82
N PHE A 33 14.60 6.58 -1.24
CA PHE A 33 15.91 5.98 -0.95
C PHE A 33 16.72 5.75 -2.22
N VAL A 34 16.11 5.17 -3.26
CA VAL A 34 16.77 4.96 -4.56
C VAL A 34 17.21 6.29 -5.15
N GLN A 35 16.32 7.29 -5.18
CA GLN A 35 16.63 8.60 -5.74
C GLN A 35 17.81 9.28 -5.02
N LEU A 36 17.93 9.09 -3.71
CA LEU A 36 18.96 9.73 -2.89
C LEU A 36 20.31 8.98 -2.86
N THR A 37 20.33 7.69 -3.19
CA THR A 37 21.49 6.82 -2.90
C THR A 37 21.99 5.98 -4.07
N VAL A 38 21.22 5.86 -5.14
CA VAL A 38 21.51 4.98 -6.26
C VAL A 38 21.79 5.80 -7.51
N ASP A 39 22.88 5.47 -8.20
CA ASP A 39 23.23 6.10 -9.46
C ASP A 39 22.19 5.85 -10.57
N PRO A 40 21.85 6.86 -11.39
CA PRO A 40 21.00 6.69 -12.56
C PRO A 40 21.63 5.69 -13.53
N GLY A 41 20.98 4.55 -13.74
CA GLY A 41 21.44 3.48 -14.63
C GLY A 41 21.59 2.12 -13.96
N ILE A 42 21.52 2.05 -12.63
CA ILE A 42 21.38 0.77 -11.94
C ILE A 42 19.96 0.24 -12.14
N ASP A 43 19.87 -1.05 -12.48
CA ASP A 43 18.60 -1.75 -12.67
C ASP A 43 17.75 -1.75 -11.39
N LEU A 44 16.62 -1.05 -11.45
CA LEU A 44 15.71 -0.87 -10.33
C LEU A 44 15.08 -2.18 -9.84
N LEU A 45 14.90 -3.16 -10.73
CA LEU A 45 14.39 -4.48 -10.35
C LEU A 45 15.40 -5.22 -9.47
N LYS A 46 16.70 -5.11 -9.77
CA LYS A 46 17.74 -5.70 -8.92
C LYS A 46 17.76 -5.06 -7.54
N ILE A 47 17.64 -3.73 -7.48
CA ILE A 47 17.60 -3.00 -6.21
C ILE A 47 16.37 -3.43 -5.40
N LEU A 48 15.19 -3.46 -6.01
CA LEU A 48 13.96 -3.92 -5.36
C LEU A 48 14.17 -5.29 -4.70
N ARG A 49 14.69 -6.28 -5.45
CA ARG A 49 14.93 -7.65 -4.96
C ARG A 49 15.86 -7.71 -3.73
N LEU A 50 16.85 -6.82 -3.62
CA LEU A 50 17.73 -6.76 -2.45
C LEU A 50 17.00 -6.37 -1.16
N TYR A 51 15.93 -5.59 -1.29
CA TYR A 51 15.12 -5.13 -0.17
C TYR A 51 13.86 -5.98 0.07
N LEU A 52 13.68 -7.08 -0.66
CA LEU A 52 12.62 -8.04 -0.38
C LEU A 52 13.05 -9.05 0.70
N THR A 53 12.06 -9.53 1.45
CA THR A 53 12.16 -10.77 2.21
C THR A 53 11.94 -11.97 1.28
N ALA A 54 12.30 -13.18 1.75
CA ALA A 54 12.12 -14.40 0.96
C ALA A 54 10.64 -14.62 0.58
N SER A 55 9.73 -14.44 1.54
CA SER A 55 8.28 -14.58 1.32
C SER A 55 7.75 -13.57 0.30
N THR A 56 8.20 -12.32 0.34
CA THR A 56 7.74 -11.32 -0.64
C THR A 56 8.36 -11.55 -2.02
N PHE A 57 9.58 -12.09 -2.09
CA PHE A 57 10.25 -12.40 -3.35
C PHE A 57 9.50 -13.47 -4.16
N GLU A 58 8.84 -14.45 -3.50
CA GLU A 58 8.07 -15.50 -4.18
C GLU A 58 7.01 -14.95 -5.14
N TYR A 59 6.41 -13.80 -4.82
CA TYR A 59 5.41 -13.16 -5.68
C TYR A 59 5.99 -12.58 -6.97
N VAL A 60 7.27 -12.19 -6.99
CA VAL A 60 7.90 -11.42 -8.08
C VAL A 60 9.08 -12.14 -8.73
N GLN A 61 9.32 -13.41 -8.39
CA GLN A 61 10.48 -14.19 -8.88
C GLN A 61 10.54 -14.24 -10.41
N ASP A 62 9.38 -14.32 -11.07
CA ASP A 62 9.25 -14.43 -12.52
C ASP A 62 9.10 -13.06 -13.23
N CYS A 63 9.01 -11.96 -12.48
CA CYS A 63 8.91 -10.62 -13.04
C CYS A 63 10.23 -10.22 -13.71
N LYS A 64 10.13 -9.74 -14.96
CA LYS A 64 11.30 -9.34 -15.77
C LYS A 64 11.57 -7.84 -15.71
N THR A 65 10.57 -7.05 -15.33
CA THR A 65 10.69 -5.59 -15.22
C THR A 65 10.30 -5.13 -13.81
N TYR A 66 10.74 -3.93 -13.46
CA TYR A 66 10.34 -3.29 -12.22
C TYR A 66 8.82 -3.05 -12.18
N ASP A 67 8.24 -2.59 -13.28
CA ASP A 67 6.81 -2.27 -13.36
C ASP A 67 5.94 -3.54 -13.19
N ASP A 68 6.36 -4.68 -13.76
CA ASP A 68 5.68 -5.96 -13.54
C ASP A 68 5.72 -6.35 -12.06
N ALA A 69 6.87 -6.19 -11.40
CA ALA A 69 7.04 -6.51 -9.99
C ALA A 69 6.18 -5.59 -9.09
N ILE A 70 6.15 -4.29 -9.36
CA ILE A 70 5.30 -3.35 -8.63
C ILE A 70 3.82 -3.64 -8.84
N THR A 71 3.40 -3.96 -10.06
CA THR A 71 2.02 -4.38 -10.36
C THR A 71 1.67 -5.61 -9.53
N LYS A 72 2.55 -6.61 -9.49
CA LYS A 72 2.30 -7.84 -8.76
C LYS A 72 2.23 -7.64 -7.23
N LEU A 73 3.11 -6.80 -6.68
CA LEU A 73 3.08 -6.45 -5.27
C LEU A 73 1.85 -5.60 -4.92
N ASN A 74 1.37 -4.74 -5.82
CA ASN A 74 0.11 -4.04 -5.64
C ASN A 74 -1.07 -5.03 -5.57
N GLU A 75 -1.14 -6.06 -6.41
CA GLU A 75 -2.19 -7.10 -6.31
C GLU A 75 -2.16 -7.84 -4.97
N VAL A 76 -0.97 -8.06 -4.40
CA VAL A 76 -0.79 -8.76 -3.12
C VAL A 76 -1.23 -7.90 -1.95
N TYR A 77 -0.83 -6.62 -1.91
CA TYR A 77 -1.03 -5.76 -0.74
C TYR A 77 -2.24 -4.84 -0.83
N VAL A 78 -2.72 -4.52 -2.04
CA VAL A 78 -3.89 -3.67 -2.27
C VAL A 78 -5.09 -4.58 -2.48
N LYS A 79 -5.81 -4.87 -1.40
CA LYS A 79 -7.01 -5.69 -1.47
C LYS A 79 -8.04 -5.02 -2.39
N PRO A 80 -8.64 -5.75 -3.35
CA PRO A 80 -9.73 -5.22 -4.14
C PRO A 80 -10.84 -4.71 -3.23
N LYS A 81 -11.22 -3.44 -3.38
CA LYS A 81 -12.35 -2.88 -2.64
C LYS A 81 -13.62 -3.60 -3.10
N ASN A 82 -14.39 -4.13 -2.16
CA ASN A 82 -15.72 -4.64 -2.46
C ASN A 82 -16.67 -3.46 -2.60
N VAL A 83 -16.72 -2.88 -3.80
CA VAL A 83 -17.52 -1.69 -4.12
C VAL A 83 -19.01 -1.92 -3.84
N ILE A 84 -19.52 -3.13 -4.07
CA ILE A 84 -20.92 -3.47 -3.78
C ILE A 84 -21.20 -3.35 -2.28
N PHE A 85 -20.34 -3.94 -1.46
CA PHE A 85 -20.46 -3.86 0.00
C PHE A 85 -20.28 -2.42 0.50
N ALA A 86 -19.29 -1.68 -0.01
CA ALA A 86 -19.07 -0.30 0.37
C ALA A 86 -20.27 0.62 0.03
N ARG A 87 -20.90 0.40 -1.14
CA ARG A 87 -22.15 1.09 -1.51
C ARG A 87 -23.29 0.73 -0.57
N TYR A 88 -23.43 -0.55 -0.22
CA TYR A 88 -24.43 -0.99 0.74
C TYR A 88 -24.22 -0.33 2.11
N GLU A 89 -22.99 -0.28 2.62
CA GLU A 89 -22.67 0.39 3.88
C GLU A 89 -23.01 1.88 3.84
N PHE A 90 -22.65 2.58 2.75
CA PHE A 90 -22.96 4.00 2.58
C PHE A 90 -24.47 4.26 2.55
N ILE A 91 -25.23 3.52 1.74
CA ILE A 91 -26.67 3.72 1.58
C ILE A 91 -27.44 3.33 2.86
N SER A 92 -26.98 2.30 3.57
CA SER A 92 -27.67 1.79 4.76
C SER A 92 -27.36 2.58 6.03
N ARG A 93 -26.39 3.51 5.99
CA ARG A 93 -25.97 4.30 7.14
C ARG A 93 -27.02 5.35 7.49
N LYS A 94 -27.70 5.14 8.63
CA LYS A 94 -28.66 6.09 9.24
C LYS A 94 -28.01 6.80 10.42
N GLN A 95 -28.36 8.05 10.67
CA GLN A 95 -27.91 8.79 11.86
C GLN A 95 -28.32 8.04 13.12
N GLY A 96 -27.37 7.82 14.04
CA GLY A 96 -27.60 7.11 15.29
C GLY A 96 -28.33 7.94 16.33
N ASP A 97 -28.98 7.29 17.30
CA ASP A 97 -29.59 7.97 18.43
C ASP A 97 -28.49 8.66 19.27
N GLY A 98 -28.55 9.99 19.37
CA GLY A 98 -27.55 10.80 20.07
C GLY A 98 -26.31 11.16 19.25
N GLU A 99 -26.22 10.71 17.99
CA GLU A 99 -25.16 11.16 17.07
C GLU A 99 -25.49 12.55 16.54
N SER A 100 -24.53 13.47 16.61
CA SER A 100 -24.67 14.80 16.02
C SER A 100 -24.69 14.75 14.49
N LEU A 101 -25.24 15.79 13.87
CA LEU A 101 -25.25 15.90 12.40
C LEU A 101 -23.83 15.93 11.82
N GLU A 102 -22.88 16.56 12.52
CA GLU A 102 -21.48 16.65 12.08
C GLU A 102 -20.78 15.29 12.11
N GLU A 103 -20.98 14.50 13.18
CA GLU A 103 -20.44 13.14 13.29
C GLU A 103 -21.00 12.24 12.18
N PHE A 104 -22.31 12.33 11.93
CA PHE A 104 -22.95 11.58 10.86
C PHE A 104 -22.41 11.96 9.48
N LEU A 105 -22.25 13.26 9.20
CA LEU A 105 -21.70 13.75 7.94
C LEU A 105 -20.25 13.27 7.76
N HIS A 106 -19.42 13.34 8.80
CA HIS A 106 -18.04 12.84 8.75
C HIS A 106 -17.97 11.33 8.51
N ALA A 107 -18.88 10.55 9.10
CA ALA A 107 -18.97 9.12 8.85
C ALA A 107 -19.33 8.84 7.38
N LEU A 108 -20.31 9.54 6.80
CA LEU A 108 -20.69 9.41 5.39
C LEU A 108 -19.54 9.81 4.46
N GLN A 109 -18.82 10.90 4.74
CA GLN A 109 -17.65 11.33 3.97
C GLN A 109 -16.51 10.29 4.00
N ARG A 110 -16.38 9.53 5.09
CA ARG A 110 -15.40 8.45 5.17
C ARG A 110 -15.82 7.26 4.31
N LEU A 111 -17.10 6.90 4.35
CA LEU A 111 -17.65 5.78 3.56
C LEU A 111 -17.63 6.07 2.06
N SER A 112 -17.89 7.31 1.63
CA SER A 112 -17.90 7.69 0.21
C SER A 112 -16.54 7.52 -0.49
N LYS A 113 -15.42 7.45 0.24
CA LYS A 113 -14.09 7.21 -0.34
C LYS A 113 -13.90 5.79 -0.90
N ASN A 114 -14.85 4.89 -0.65
CA ASN A 114 -14.75 3.47 -0.98
C ASN A 114 -15.85 2.97 -1.94
N ILE A 115 -16.73 3.85 -2.45
CA ILE A 115 -17.88 3.47 -3.28
C ILE A 115 -17.62 3.52 -4.81
N GLU A 116 -16.40 3.92 -5.19
CA GLU A 116 -15.88 4.01 -6.56
C GLU A 116 -14.79 2.97 -6.82
#